data_AF-A0A1F4V380-F1
#
_entry.id   AF-A0A1F4V380-F1
#
_cell.length_a   1.000
_cell.length_b   1.000
_cell.length_c   1.000
_cell.angle_alpha   90.00
_cell.angle_beta   90.00
_cell.angle_gamma   90.00
#
_symmetry.space_group_name_H-M   'P 1'
#
loop_
_entity.id
_entity.type
_entity.pdbx_description
1 polymer ?
#
loop_
_entity_poly.entity_id
_entity_poly.type
_entity_poly.pdbx_seq_one_letter_code
_entity_poly.pdbx_strand_id
1 'polypeptide(L)' 'MGKGAGTKLLEYGLKELKNMGYTKATLWVLASNAKTIKWYESRGWRVEGKTKVDKRDTFEMNETRYITDLK' A
#
# COMPACT_ATOMS: atom_id res chain seq x y z
N MET A 1 -6.67 -5.03 -20.05
CA MET A 1 -5.29 -4.55 -19.82
C MET A 1 -5.31 -3.41 -18.81
N GLY A 2 -4.47 -3.46 -17.77
CA GLY A 2 -4.35 -2.38 -16.80
C GLY A 2 -3.61 -1.19 -17.41
N LYS A 3 -4.26 -0.04 -17.57
CA LYS A 3 -3.72 1.15 -18.25
C LYS A 3 -2.64 1.91 -17.42
N GLY A 4 -2.03 1.27 -16.43
CA GLY A 4 -1.02 1.88 -15.56
C GLY A 4 -1.53 2.99 -14.62
N ALA A 5 -2.84 3.23 -14.55
CA ALA A 5 -3.41 4.31 -13.72
C ALA A 5 -3.03 4.18 -12.24
N GLY A 6 -3.09 2.98 -11.68
CA GLY A 6 -2.67 2.73 -10.29
C GLY A 6 -1.18 3.02 -10.06
N THR A 7 -0.32 2.71 -11.04
CA THR A 7 1.11 3.04 -10.97
C THR A 7 1.32 4.56 -10.98
N LYS A 8 0.68 5.27 -11.92
CA LYS A 8 0.77 6.74 -12.00
C LYS A 8 0.28 7.42 -10.73
N LEU A 9 -0.84 6.95 -10.18
CA LEU A 9 -1.41 7.49 -8.93
C LEU A 9 -0.46 7.26 -7.76
N LEU A 10 0.12 6.06 -7.64
CA LEU A 10 1.07 5.73 -6.59
C LEU A 10 2.33 6.60 -6.69
N GLU A 11 2.93 6.70 -7.88
CA GLU A 11 4.13 7.51 -8.12
C GLU A 11 3.90 9.00 -7.81
N TYR A 12 2.76 9.54 -8.26
CA TYR A 12 2.39 10.92 -7.95
C TYR A 12 2.21 11.13 -6.45
N GLY A 13 1.46 10.26 -5.76
CA GLY A 13 1.26 10.36 -4.32
C GLY A 13 2.57 10.27 -3.53
N LEU A 14 3.48 9.35 -3.89
CA LEU A 14 4.79 9.24 -3.23
C LEU A 14 5.66 10.48 -3.47
N LYS A 15 5.61 11.06 -4.67
CA LYS A 15 6.31 12.31 -4.98
C LYS A 15 5.80 13.46 -4.11
N GLU A 16 4.48 13.61 -3.98
CA GLU A 16 3.91 14.67 -3.15
C GLU A 16 4.24 14.49 -1.67
N LEU A 17 4.17 13.26 -1.14
CA LEU A 17 4.61 12.98 0.23
C LEU A 17 6.08 13.35 0.45
N LYS A 18 6.95 13.07 -0.53
CA LYS A 18 8.35 13.49 -0.47
C LYS A 18 8.50 15.01 -0.49
N ASN A 19 7.76 15.71 -1.35
CA ASN A 19 7.78 17.18 -1.43
C ASN A 19 7.33 17.84 -0.11
N MET A 20 6.43 17.19 0.63
CA MET A 20 5.98 17.62 1.96
C MET A 20 7.00 17.32 3.08
N GLY A 21 8.13 16.68 2.77
CA GLY A 21 9.19 16.35 3.74
C GLY A 21 8.98 15.03 4.49
N TYR A 22 8.02 14.20 4.10
CA TYR A 22 7.87 12.88 4.70
C TYR A 22 8.98 11.93 4.24
N THR A 23 9.42 11.06 5.15
CA THR A 23 10.52 10.10 4.89
C THR A 23 10.03 8.68 4.65
N LYS A 24 8.75 8.41 4.93
CA LYS A 24 8.12 7.09 4.82
C LYS A 24 6.67 7.23 4.37
N ALA A 25 6.19 6.25 3.60
CA ALA A 25 4.78 6.10 3.26
C ALA A 25 4.26 4.75 3.76
N THR A 26 3.00 4.71 4.19
CA THR A 26 2.33 3.48 4.63
C THR A 26 0.99 3.31 3.94
N LEU A 27 0.57 2.06 3.74
CA LEU A 27 -0.75 1.71 3.23
C LEU A 27 -1.22 0.38 3.80
N TRP A 28 -2.51 0.10 3.67
CA TRP A 28 -3.14 -1.14 4.09
C TRP A 28 -3.57 -1.94 2.86
N VAL A 29 -3.28 -3.25 2.87
CA VAL A 29 -3.67 -4.18 1.81
C VAL A 29 -4.42 -5.35 2.42
N LEU A 30 -5.53 -5.76 1.80
CA LEU A 30 -6.21 -7.00 2.18
C LEU A 30 -5.23 -8.18 2.16
N ALA A 31 -5.11 -8.89 3.28
CA ALA A 31 -4.19 -10.00 3.47
C ALA A 31 -4.42 -11.15 2.48
N SER A 32 -5.65 -11.29 1.96
CA SER A 32 -6.01 -12.29 0.95
C SER A 32 -5.69 -11.87 -0.49
N ASN A 33 -5.33 -10.60 -0.74
CA ASN A 33 -5.14 -10.09 -2.10
C ASN A 33 -3.69 -10.28 -2.58
N ALA A 34 -3.34 -11.55 -2.85
CA ALA A 34 -2.00 -11.95 -3.27
C ALA A 34 -1.47 -11.19 -4.50
N LYS A 35 -2.35 -10.82 -5.43
CA LYS A 35 -1.98 -10.03 -6.62
C LYS A 35 -1.52 -8.63 -6.26
N THR A 36 -2.26 -7.96 -5.38
CA THR A 36 -1.94 -6.59 -4.94
C THR A 36 -0.71 -6.58 -4.04
N ILE A 37 -0.57 -7.60 -3.18
CA ILE A 37 0.63 -7.81 -2.35
C ILE A 37 1.88 -7.89 -3.24
N LYS A 38 1.91 -8.81 -4.22
CA LYS A 38 3.05 -8.94 -5.14
C LYS A 38 3.32 -7.65 -5.91
N TRP A 39 2.27 -6.90 -6.27
CA TRP A 39 2.41 -5.62 -6.97
C TRP A 39 3.11 -4.56 -6.14
N TYR A 40 2.80 -4.45 -4.84
CA TYR A 40 3.49 -3.54 -3.92
C TYR A 40 4.92 -4.01 -3.59
N GLU A 41 5.11 -5.31 -3.33
CA GLU A 41 6.44 -5.87 -3.04
C GLU A 41 7.41 -5.65 -4.21
N SER A 42 6.95 -5.83 -5.45
CA SER A 42 7.75 -5.54 -6.65
C SER A 42 8.16 -4.05 -6.81
N ARG A 43 7.57 -3.16 -6.01
CA ARG A 43 7.82 -1.70 -6.00
C ARG A 43 8.55 -1.25 -4.74
N GLY A 44 9.19 -2.17 -4.01
CA GLY A 44 9.99 -1.84 -2.84
C GLY A 44 9.18 -1.53 -1.59
N TRP A 45 7.89 -1.90 -1.56
CA TRP A 45 7.12 -1.92 -0.33
C TRP A 45 7.45 -3.19 0.45
N ARG A 46 7.55 -3.07 1.77
CA ARG A 46 7.80 -4.18 2.68
C ARG A 46 6.68 -4.28 3.71
N VAL A 47 6.38 -5.50 4.12
CA VAL A 47 5.46 -5.75 5.22
C VAL A 47 6.10 -5.23 6.52
N GLU A 48 5.36 -4.42 7.28
CA GLU A 48 5.80 -3.95 8.60
C GLU A 48 5.35 -4.92 9.72
N GLY A 49 4.54 -5.92 9.37
CA GLY A 49 4.03 -6.95 10.29
C GLY A 49 2.79 -6.53 11.08
N LYS A 50 2.35 -5.28 10.98
CA LYS A 50 1.10 -4.83 11.60
C LYS A 50 -0.10 -5.30 10.78
N THR A 51 -1.03 -5.95 11.44
CA THR A 51 -2.32 -6.34 10.86
C THR A 51 -3.44 -5.53 11.49
N LYS A 52 -4.52 -5.35 10.73
CA LYS A 52 -5.75 -4.67 11.16
C LYS A 52 -6.93 -5.52 10.72
N VAL A 53 -7.93 -5.65 11.59
CA VAL A 53 -9.23 -6.20 11.22
C VAL A 53 -10.20 -5.03 11.13
N ASP A 54 -10.64 -4.69 9.91
CA ASP A 54 -11.69 -3.70 9.69
C ASP A 54 -13.04 -4.44 9.61
N LYS A 55 -13.91 -4.21 10.60
CA LYS A 55 -15.23 -4.85 10.66
C LYS A 55 -16.25 -3.97 9.96
N ARG A 56 -16.92 -4.53 8.95
CA ARG A 56 -18.12 -3.98 8.33
C ARG A 56 -19.32 -4.77 8.84
N ASP A 57 -20.51 -4.17 8.75
CA ASP A 57 -21.75 -4.79 9.24
C ASP A 57 -21.98 -6.21 8.68
N THR A 58 -21.45 -6.49 7.49
CA THR A 58 -21.65 -7.75 6.76
C THR A 58 -20.41 -8.61 6.60
N PHE A 59 -19.20 -8.10 6.85
CA PHE A 59 -17.96 -8.87 6.69
C PHE A 59 -16.77 -8.24 7.41
N GLU A 60 -15.73 -9.03 7.66
CA GLU A 60 -14.46 -8.57 8.22
C GLU A 60 -13.37 -8.53 7.15
N MET A 61 -12.56 -7.47 7.16
CA MET A 61 -11.41 -7.31 6.28
C MET A 61 -10.13 -7.41 7.09
N ASN A 62 -9.36 -8.46 6.82
CA ASN A 62 -8.01 -8.59 7.36
C ASN A 62 -7.05 -7.83 6.45
N GLU A 63 -6.42 -6.80 6.99
CA GLU A 63 -5.47 -5.93 6.29
C GLU A 63 -4.07 -6.05 6.89
N THR A 64 -3.06 -5.98 6.04
CA THR A 64 -1.65 -5.96 6.41
C THR A 64 -1.06 -4.61 6.03
N ARG A 65 -0.28 -4.01 6.93
CA ARG A 65 0.40 -2.74 6.69
C ARG A 65 1.69 -2.93 5.91
N TYR A 66 1.79 -2.20 4.82
CA TYR A 66 3.01 -2.07 4.02
C TYR A 66 3.62 -0.70 4.21
N ILE A 67 4.96 -0.65 4.19
CA ILE A 67 5.74 0.56 4.32
C ILE A 67 6.79 0.64 3.21
N THR A 68 7.11 1.85 2.78
CA THR A 68 8.27 2.13 1.93
C THR A 68 8.96 3.41 2.41
N ASP A 69 10.27 3.50 2.17
CA ASP A 69 11.05 4.70 2.46
C ASP A 69 10.96 5.66 1.27
N LEU A 70 10.70 6.93 1.55
CA LEU A 70 10.68 8.01 0.56
C LEU A 70 12.10 8.59 0.48
N LYS A 71 12.92 8.02 -0.40
CA LYS A 71 14.26 8.55 -0.73
C LYS A 71 14.17 9.71 -1.69
#